data_AF-A0A6M0G255-F1
#
_entry.id   AF-A0A6M0G255-F1
#
_cell.length_a   1.000
_cell.length_b   1.000
_cell.length_c   1.000
_cell.angle_alpha   90.00
_cell.angle_beta   90.00
_cell.angle_gamma   90.00
#
_symmetry.space_group_name_H-M   'P 1'
#
loop_
_entity.id
_entity.type
_entity.pdbx_description
1 polymer ?
#
loop_
_entity_poly.entity_id
_entity_poly.type
_entity_poly.pdbx_seq_one_letter_code
_entity_poly.pdbx_strand_id
1 'polypeptide(L)'
;MPERLTVLEAVAFKENCQALLQDPNTTEQIICDFSQTNFMDSTGVGALVSNLKQARTKGVELSLKGVTPPVVAVLELTGLDKVLTFETVSQPTDDKQLQADTHPSVRSREKRFIDILGAIVGLFITAILYLPIAVAIKLNDNGPVFFSSIRCGWLGREFRMWKFRTMIVNAQEGENPNKNLTKSVFTPEDDPRITSIGRFLRKTGLDELPQFWNVLKGEMSLVGTKPPTPEEITNFEVPEWRRLNVKPGMTGEWKVVEDRSQIKDFGSIVKLDLDYQQNWGLLHDLQLIIKTILVVFERIFVFHHKHETLENDH
;
A
#
# COMPACT_ATOMS: atom_id res chain seq x y z
N MET A 1 3.32 -24.09 14.93
CA MET A 1 2.56 -23.25 13.99
C MET A 1 1.86 -24.14 12.97
N PRO A 2 0.76 -23.69 12.34
CA PRO A 2 0.06 -24.47 11.32
C PRO A 2 0.82 -24.52 9.99
N GLU A 3 0.41 -25.42 9.10
CA GLU A 3 1.01 -25.55 7.76
C GLU A 3 0.88 -24.26 6.94
N ARG A 4 -0.29 -23.63 7.01
CA ARG A 4 -0.57 -22.35 6.37
C ARG A 4 -0.86 -21.31 7.43
N LEU A 5 -0.13 -20.20 7.42
CA LEU A 5 -0.37 -19.08 8.32
C LEU A 5 -1.13 -17.99 7.57
N THR A 6 -2.46 -18.14 7.53
CA THR A 6 -3.40 -17.23 6.87
C THR A 6 -4.47 -16.74 7.84
N VAL A 7 -5.39 -15.90 7.37
CA VAL A 7 -6.39 -15.16 8.16
C VAL A 7 -6.77 -15.81 9.50
N LEU A 8 -7.37 -17.01 9.50
CA LEU A 8 -7.86 -17.66 10.72
C LEU A 8 -6.71 -18.10 11.63
N GLU A 9 -5.69 -18.73 11.06
CA GLU A 9 -4.50 -19.18 11.78
C GLU A 9 -3.70 -18.01 12.35
N ALA A 10 -3.64 -16.91 11.62
CA ALA A 10 -2.94 -15.68 12.00
C ALA A 10 -3.65 -14.99 13.18
N VAL A 11 -4.98 -14.97 13.19
CA VAL A 11 -5.77 -14.47 14.34
C VAL A 11 -5.53 -15.36 15.56
N ALA A 12 -5.66 -16.68 15.42
CA ALA A 12 -5.40 -17.61 16.51
C ALA A 12 -3.95 -17.50 17.03
N PHE A 13 -2.96 -17.30 16.13
CA PHE A 13 -1.58 -17.06 16.51
C PHE A 13 -1.41 -15.78 17.34
N LYS A 14 -2.04 -14.67 16.93
CA LYS A 14 -2.05 -13.42 17.70
C LYS A 14 -2.64 -13.64 19.10
N GLU A 15 -3.82 -14.25 19.18
CA GLU A 15 -4.53 -14.49 20.45
C GLU A 15 -3.74 -15.40 21.40
N ASN A 16 -3.17 -16.49 20.88
CA ASN A 16 -2.36 -17.41 21.67
C ASN A 16 -1.09 -16.74 22.23
N CYS A 17 -0.38 -15.96 21.41
CA CYS A 17 0.77 -15.19 21.89
C CYS A 17 0.37 -14.14 22.93
N GLN A 18 -0.78 -13.48 22.76
CA GLN A 18 -1.30 -12.54 23.74
C GLN A 18 -1.61 -13.20 25.08
N ALA A 19 -2.23 -14.39 25.07
CA ALA A 19 -2.50 -15.17 26.26
C ALA A 19 -1.19 -15.55 26.98
N LEU A 20 -0.19 -16.05 26.24
CA LEU A 20 1.14 -16.35 26.80
C LEU A 20 1.79 -15.12 27.42
N LEU A 21 1.74 -13.98 26.75
CA LEU A 21 2.30 -12.73 27.26
C LEU A 21 1.58 -12.20 28.51
N GLN A 22 0.33 -12.61 28.76
CA GLN A 22 -0.42 -12.25 29.96
C GLN A 22 -0.18 -13.22 31.12
N ASP A 23 0.35 -14.41 30.85
CA ASP A 23 0.71 -15.38 31.89
C ASP A 23 1.92 -14.87 32.69
N PRO A 24 1.79 -14.68 34.02
CA PRO A 24 2.90 -14.23 34.87
C PRO A 24 4.08 -15.21 34.92
N ASN A 25 3.93 -16.45 34.46
CA ASN A 25 5.02 -17.43 34.38
C ASN A 25 5.86 -17.30 33.09
N THR A 26 5.39 -16.54 32.10
CA THR A 26 6.12 -16.30 30.86
C THR A 26 7.25 -15.30 31.13
N THR A 27 8.47 -15.81 31.27
CA THR A 27 9.52 -15.04 31.94
C THR A 27 10.60 -14.49 31.03
N GLU A 28 10.93 -15.12 29.89
CA GLU A 28 12.07 -14.65 29.08
C GLU A 28 11.87 -14.75 27.56
N GLN A 29 11.31 -15.85 27.05
CA GLN A 29 11.25 -16.09 25.61
C GLN A 29 9.99 -16.85 25.19
N ILE A 30 9.45 -16.49 24.02
CA ILE A 30 8.45 -17.25 23.27
C ILE A 30 9.12 -17.77 22.01
N ILE A 31 9.10 -19.09 21.83
CA ILE A 31 9.64 -19.77 20.65
C ILE A 31 8.48 -20.30 19.82
N CYS A 32 8.35 -19.81 18.59
CA CYS A 32 7.34 -20.29 17.65
C CYS A 32 7.95 -21.33 16.72
N ASP A 33 7.46 -22.57 16.77
CA ASP A 33 7.89 -23.64 15.86
C ASP A 33 7.17 -23.53 14.50
N PHE A 34 7.93 -23.16 13.46
CA PHE A 34 7.53 -23.00 12.06
C PHE A 34 7.94 -24.21 11.19
N SER A 35 8.41 -25.32 11.77
CA SER A 35 8.89 -26.51 11.02
C SER A 35 7.88 -27.12 10.06
N GLN A 36 6.58 -26.90 10.29
CA GLN A 36 5.51 -27.36 9.43
C GLN A 36 4.93 -26.25 8.53
N THR A 37 5.24 -24.99 8.80
CA THR A 37 4.65 -23.86 8.08
C THR A 37 5.33 -23.69 6.72
N ASN A 38 4.60 -23.93 5.64
CA ASN A 38 5.10 -23.84 4.26
C ASN A 38 4.55 -22.63 3.49
N PHE A 39 3.55 -21.94 4.04
CA PHE A 39 2.96 -20.75 3.45
C PHE A 39 2.60 -19.70 4.50
N MET A 40 2.88 -18.43 4.20
CA MET A 40 2.55 -17.29 5.03
C MET A 40 2.13 -16.12 4.14
N ASP A 41 0.91 -15.62 4.34
CA ASP A 41 0.39 -14.48 3.61
C ASP A 41 0.59 -13.18 4.42
N SER A 42 0.06 -12.05 3.93
CA SER A 42 0.21 -10.78 4.63
C SER A 42 -0.45 -10.75 6.01
N THR A 43 -1.48 -11.56 6.27
CA THR A 43 -2.08 -11.65 7.61
C THR A 43 -1.18 -12.40 8.58
N GLY A 44 -0.48 -13.44 8.12
CA GLY A 44 0.56 -14.10 8.92
C GLY A 44 1.71 -13.16 9.27
N VAL A 45 2.16 -12.34 8.31
CA VAL A 45 3.13 -11.26 8.56
C VAL A 45 2.60 -10.27 9.60
N GLY A 46 1.34 -9.84 9.45
CA GLY A 46 0.71 -8.91 10.38
C GLY A 46 0.60 -9.44 11.81
N ALA A 47 0.24 -10.72 11.97
CA ALA A 47 0.22 -11.37 13.28
C ALA A 47 1.62 -11.43 13.90
N LEU A 48 2.65 -11.75 13.10
CA LEU A 48 4.03 -11.79 13.55
C LEU A 48 4.55 -10.41 13.98
N VAL A 49 4.28 -9.37 13.20
CA VAL A 49 4.61 -7.97 13.55
C VAL A 49 3.91 -7.56 14.85
N SER A 50 2.62 -7.88 14.98
CA SER A 50 1.83 -7.56 16.18
C SER A 50 2.37 -8.25 17.42
N ASN A 51 2.69 -9.55 17.32
CA ASN A 51 3.24 -10.35 18.41
C ASN A 51 4.64 -9.89 18.80
N LEU A 52 5.50 -9.59 17.82
CA LEU A 52 6.85 -9.07 18.06
C LEU A 52 6.80 -7.74 18.82
N LYS A 53 5.93 -6.82 18.40
CA LYS A 53 5.75 -5.52 19.08
C LYS A 53 5.30 -5.72 20.53
N GLN A 54 4.32 -6.59 20.76
CA GLN A 54 3.79 -6.85 22.10
C GLN A 54 4.80 -7.55 23.01
N ALA A 55 5.54 -8.53 22.50
CA ALA A 55 6.59 -9.23 23.24
C ALA A 55 7.67 -8.24 23.69
N ARG A 56 8.15 -7.37 22.77
CA ARG A 56 9.12 -6.32 23.09
C ARG A 56 8.65 -5.35 24.15
N THR A 57 7.38 -4.93 24.13
CA THR A 57 6.84 -4.04 25.18
C THR A 57 6.84 -4.66 26.57
N LYS A 58 6.84 -6.00 26.65
CA LYS A 58 6.90 -6.75 27.90
C LYS A 58 8.31 -7.29 28.23
N GLY A 59 9.32 -6.94 27.42
CA GLY A 59 10.68 -7.45 27.59
C GLY A 59 10.85 -8.95 27.31
N VAL A 60 9.91 -9.56 26.59
CA VAL A 60 9.95 -10.98 26.20
C VAL A 60 10.55 -11.10 24.80
N GLU A 61 11.52 -11.99 24.62
CA GLU A 61 12.07 -12.30 23.31
C GLU A 61 11.10 -13.18 22.51
N LEU A 62 10.82 -12.81 21.25
CA LEU A 62 10.07 -13.66 20.32
C LEU A 62 11.03 -14.19 19.25
N SER A 63 11.14 -15.52 19.13
CA SER A 63 12.03 -16.18 18.19
C SER A 63 11.31 -17.28 17.41
N LEU A 64 11.83 -17.61 16.22
CA LEU A 64 11.25 -18.61 15.33
C LEU A 64 12.18 -19.80 15.19
N LYS A 65 11.65 -21.02 15.38
CA LYS A 65 12.41 -22.25 15.20
C LYS A 65 11.89 -23.01 13.99
N GLY A 66 12.79 -23.64 13.25
CA GLY A 66 12.42 -24.51 12.14
C GLY A 66 11.81 -23.76 10.95
N VAL A 67 12.25 -22.55 10.67
CA VAL A 67 11.69 -21.73 9.58
C VAL A 67 11.99 -22.37 8.23
N THR A 68 10.95 -22.63 7.45
CA THR A 68 11.06 -23.21 6.10
C THR A 68 11.48 -22.15 5.07
N PRO A 69 12.11 -22.53 3.94
CA PRO A 69 12.56 -21.57 2.92
C PRO A 69 11.46 -20.63 2.38
N PRO A 70 10.20 -21.06 2.15
CA PRO A 70 9.11 -20.14 1.83
C PRO A 70 8.88 -19.04 2.85
N VAL A 71 8.92 -19.39 4.13
CA VAL A 71 8.73 -18.43 5.22
C VAL A 71 9.94 -17.52 5.34
N VAL A 72 11.17 -18.03 5.17
CA VAL A 72 12.40 -17.21 5.10
C VAL A 72 12.29 -16.15 4.01
N ALA A 73 11.86 -16.51 2.80
CA ALA A 73 11.69 -15.56 1.71
C ALA A 73 10.71 -14.43 2.06
N VAL A 74 9.62 -14.74 2.77
CA VAL A 74 8.67 -13.72 3.26
C VAL A 74 9.33 -12.83 4.33
N LEU A 75 10.09 -13.39 5.26
CA LEU A 75 10.80 -12.61 6.29
C LEU A 75 11.81 -11.64 5.66
N GLU A 76 12.60 -12.09 4.69
CA GLU A 76 13.57 -11.26 3.97
C GLU A 76 12.88 -10.16 3.14
N LEU A 77 11.80 -10.50 2.43
CA LEU A 77 11.03 -9.53 1.63
C LEU A 77 10.42 -8.41 2.50
N THR A 78 10.05 -8.73 3.72
CA THR A 78 9.43 -7.80 4.68
C THR A 78 10.46 -7.11 5.58
N GLY A 79 11.73 -7.53 5.53
CA GLY A 79 12.79 -7.05 6.41
C GLY A 79 12.68 -7.55 7.85
N LEU A 80 11.80 -8.53 8.10
CA LEU A 80 11.60 -9.12 9.42
C LEU A 80 12.77 -9.99 9.87
N ASP A 81 13.56 -10.49 8.92
CA ASP A 81 14.82 -11.20 9.14
C ASP A 81 15.83 -10.38 9.96
N LYS A 82 15.76 -9.04 9.89
CA LYS A 82 16.69 -8.13 10.60
C LYS A 82 16.29 -7.86 12.04
N VAL A 83 15.05 -8.20 12.41
CA VAL A 83 14.46 -7.83 13.70
C VAL A 83 14.02 -9.05 14.52
N LEU A 84 13.95 -10.23 13.89
CA LEU A 84 13.63 -11.50 14.52
C LEU A 84 14.85 -12.42 14.53
N THR A 85 15.04 -13.11 15.65
CA THR A 85 15.96 -14.25 15.72
C THR A 85 15.24 -15.49 15.17
N PHE A 86 15.86 -16.20 14.22
CA PHE A 86 15.29 -17.42 13.69
C PHE A 86 16.32 -18.49 13.30
N GLU A 87 15.91 -19.76 13.43
CA GLU A 87 16.66 -20.94 12.98
C GLU A 87 15.95 -21.58 11.78
N THR A 88 16.71 -21.93 10.74
CA THR A 88 16.17 -22.51 9.50
C THR A 88 16.30 -24.04 9.49
N VAL A 89 15.39 -24.72 8.77
CA VAL A 89 15.56 -26.14 8.45
C VAL A 89 16.15 -26.27 7.05
N SER A 90 17.27 -26.99 6.93
CA SER A 90 17.79 -27.40 5.62
C SER A 90 16.91 -28.52 5.06
N GLN A 91 15.94 -28.18 4.23
CA GLN A 91 15.17 -29.14 3.42
C GLN A 91 15.51 -28.96 1.93
N PRO A 92 15.56 -30.05 1.12
CA PRO A 92 15.64 -29.92 -0.32
C PRO A 92 14.35 -29.31 -0.85
N THR A 93 14.43 -28.13 -1.46
CA THR A 93 13.27 -27.38 -1.96
C THR A 93 12.98 -27.69 -3.41
N ASP A 94 11.73 -28.03 -3.72
CA ASP A 94 11.18 -27.97 -5.08
C ASP A 94 10.64 -26.55 -5.35
N ASP A 95 11.37 -25.76 -6.13
CA ASP A 95 11.06 -24.35 -6.46
C ASP A 95 9.63 -24.15 -7.02
N LYS A 96 9.00 -25.20 -7.55
CA LYS A 96 7.63 -25.14 -8.08
C LYS A 96 6.56 -25.05 -7.00
N GLN A 97 6.82 -25.50 -5.77
CA GLN A 97 5.86 -25.43 -4.66
C GLN A 97 5.82 -24.03 -4.02
N LEU A 98 6.93 -23.27 -4.09
CA LEU A 98 7.11 -21.93 -3.51
C LEU A 98 6.20 -20.84 -4.10
N GLN A 99 5.70 -21.02 -5.33
CA GLN A 99 4.99 -19.98 -6.10
C GLN A 99 3.47 -20.16 -6.18
N ALA A 100 2.94 -21.34 -5.84
CA ALA A 100 1.55 -21.72 -6.12
C ALA A 100 0.50 -20.99 -5.28
N ASP A 101 0.90 -20.47 -4.11
CA ASP A 101 -0.04 -20.00 -3.08
C ASP A 101 -0.20 -18.47 -3.00
N THR A 102 0.56 -17.72 -3.79
CA THR A 102 0.40 -16.25 -3.86
C THR A 102 -0.79 -15.86 -4.74
N HIS A 103 -1.37 -14.69 -4.47
CA HIS A 103 -2.53 -14.21 -5.21
C HIS A 103 -2.26 -14.20 -6.74
N PRO A 104 -3.19 -14.68 -7.59
CA PRO A 104 -2.97 -14.79 -9.04
C PRO A 104 -2.46 -13.52 -9.72
N SER A 105 -2.91 -12.36 -9.27
CA SER A 105 -2.46 -11.05 -9.78
C SER A 105 -0.96 -10.78 -9.57
N VAL A 106 -0.34 -11.34 -8.52
CA VAL A 106 1.08 -11.13 -8.23
C VAL A 106 1.96 -11.99 -9.13
N ARG A 107 1.52 -13.21 -9.44
CA ARG A 107 2.24 -14.20 -10.26
C ARG A 107 1.94 -14.11 -11.77
N SER A 108 0.90 -13.38 -12.18
CA SER A 108 0.52 -13.25 -13.59
C SER A 108 1.58 -12.47 -14.39
N ARG A 109 2.14 -13.14 -15.40
CA ARG A 109 3.11 -12.53 -16.33
C ARG A 109 2.43 -11.58 -17.30
N GLU A 110 1.18 -11.86 -17.65
CA GLU A 110 0.34 -11.06 -18.53
C GLU A 110 0.02 -9.72 -17.88
N LYS A 111 -0.41 -9.73 -16.61
CA LYS A 111 -0.60 -8.49 -15.83
C LYS A 111 0.71 -7.70 -15.75
N ARG A 112 1.83 -8.38 -15.47
CA ARG A 112 3.13 -7.70 -15.41
C ARG A 112 3.54 -7.07 -16.75
N PHE A 113 3.24 -7.72 -17.87
CA PHE A 113 3.51 -7.17 -19.19
C PHE A 113 2.67 -5.92 -19.46
N ILE A 114 1.35 -5.96 -19.14
CA ILE A 114 0.46 -4.79 -19.24
C ILE A 114 0.96 -3.65 -18.34
N ASP A 115 1.39 -3.96 -17.12
CA ASP A 115 1.94 -2.98 -16.18
C ASP A 115 3.18 -2.27 -16.76
N ILE A 116 4.09 -3.02 -17.38
CA ILE A 116 5.29 -2.45 -17.99
C ILE A 116 4.94 -1.56 -19.19
N LEU A 117 4.04 -2.02 -20.07
CA LEU A 117 3.61 -1.21 -21.22
C LEU A 117 2.94 0.09 -20.78
N GLY A 118 1.99 0.01 -19.84
CA GLY A 118 1.33 1.20 -19.31
C GLY A 118 2.29 2.13 -18.56
N ALA A 119 3.28 1.57 -17.84
CA ALA A 119 4.33 2.37 -17.21
C ALA A 119 5.22 3.11 -18.21
N ILE A 120 5.59 2.48 -19.32
CA ILE A 120 6.38 3.13 -20.39
C ILE A 120 5.59 4.28 -21.00
N VAL A 121 4.32 4.05 -21.36
CA VAL A 121 3.45 5.10 -21.91
C VAL A 121 3.27 6.24 -20.90
N GLY A 122 2.98 5.92 -19.64
CA GLY A 122 2.81 6.90 -18.58
C GLY A 122 4.08 7.71 -18.29
N LEU A 123 5.26 7.07 -18.29
CA LEU A 123 6.54 7.76 -18.14
C LEU A 123 6.88 8.65 -19.34
N PHE A 124 6.52 8.25 -20.56
CA PHE A 124 6.67 9.10 -21.74
C PHE A 124 5.82 10.37 -21.62
N ILE A 125 4.55 10.24 -21.22
CA ILE A 125 3.67 11.39 -20.93
C ILE A 125 4.27 12.25 -19.80
N THR A 126 4.77 11.60 -18.75
CA THR A 126 5.45 12.30 -17.63
C THR A 126 6.62 13.13 -18.12
N ALA A 127 7.44 12.60 -19.03
CA ALA A 127 8.60 13.30 -19.57
C ALA A 127 8.21 14.54 -20.39
N ILE A 128 7.16 14.44 -21.22
CA ILE A 128 6.64 15.57 -22.00
C ILE A 128 6.10 16.66 -21.06
N LEU A 129 5.32 16.28 -20.06
CA LEU A 129 4.67 17.23 -19.14
C LEU A 129 5.60 17.72 -18.02
N TYR A 130 6.77 17.11 -17.86
CA TYR A 130 7.69 17.43 -16.77
C TYR A 130 8.08 18.91 -16.78
N LEU A 131 8.53 19.44 -17.92
CA LEU A 131 9.04 20.81 -18.00
C LEU A 131 7.99 21.87 -17.61
N PRO A 132 6.78 21.91 -18.19
CA PRO A 132 5.78 22.91 -17.79
C PRO A 132 5.34 22.74 -16.33
N ILE A 133 5.17 21.51 -15.84
CA ILE A 133 4.80 21.26 -14.44
C ILE A 133 5.92 21.72 -13.50
N ALA A 134 7.17 21.40 -13.81
CA ALA A 134 8.32 21.79 -13.02
C ALA A 134 8.46 23.31 -12.91
N VAL A 135 8.29 24.02 -14.04
CA VAL A 135 8.28 25.49 -14.05
C VAL A 135 7.13 26.04 -13.19
N ALA A 136 5.91 25.52 -13.33
CA ALA A 136 4.77 25.97 -12.54
C ALA A 136 4.96 25.74 -11.03
N ILE A 137 5.53 24.60 -10.63
CA ILE A 137 5.87 24.30 -9.23
C ILE A 137 6.97 25.25 -8.72
N LYS A 138 7.99 25.51 -9.54
CA LYS A 138 9.12 26.38 -9.17
C LYS A 138 8.71 27.84 -9.04
N LEU A 139 7.87 28.35 -9.94
CA LEU A 139 7.34 29.71 -9.86
C LEU A 139 6.46 29.95 -8.63
N ASN A 140 5.87 28.90 -8.06
CA ASN A 140 5.02 29.03 -6.88
C ASN A 140 5.81 29.34 -5.59
N ASP A 141 6.89 28.60 -5.31
CA ASP A 141 7.67 28.78 -4.06
C ASP A 141 9.14 28.30 -4.14
N ASN A 142 9.67 28.08 -5.35
CA ASN A 142 11.01 27.53 -5.62
C ASN A 142 11.34 26.16 -5.01
N GLY A 143 10.37 25.47 -4.40
CA GLY A 143 10.56 24.16 -3.76
C GLY A 143 10.89 23.02 -4.74
N PRO A 144 11.10 21.79 -4.24
CA PRO A 144 11.41 20.63 -5.07
C PRO A 144 10.24 20.27 -6.00
N VAL A 145 10.54 19.74 -7.19
CA VAL A 145 9.50 19.34 -8.17
C VAL A 145 8.81 18.05 -7.74
N PHE A 146 9.59 17.08 -7.26
CA PHE A 146 9.08 15.79 -6.80
C PHE A 146 8.85 15.79 -5.30
N PHE A 147 7.82 15.04 -4.90
CA PHE A 147 7.54 14.64 -3.54
C PHE A 147 7.59 13.11 -3.47
N SER A 148 7.98 12.57 -2.31
CA SER A 148 7.94 11.14 -2.08
C SER A 148 7.50 10.81 -0.66
N SER A 149 6.76 9.72 -0.51
CA SER A 149 6.35 9.18 0.80
C SER A 149 6.62 7.68 0.86
N ILE A 150 6.97 7.17 2.04
CA ILE A 150 7.08 5.73 2.26
C ILE A 150 5.67 5.14 2.33
N ARG A 151 5.48 4.03 1.61
CA ARG A 151 4.24 3.27 1.53
C ARG A 151 4.56 1.79 1.64
N CYS A 152 3.56 1.01 2.00
CA CYS A 152 3.68 -0.42 2.11
C CYS A 152 3.00 -1.09 0.91
N GLY A 153 3.71 -2.02 0.29
CA GLY A 153 3.26 -2.78 -0.86
C GLY A 153 2.89 -4.20 -0.52
N TRP A 154 3.09 -5.11 -1.46
CA TRP A 154 2.83 -6.54 -1.29
C TRP A 154 3.58 -7.09 -0.07
N LEU A 155 2.88 -7.87 0.76
CA LEU A 155 3.32 -8.41 2.06
C LEU A 155 3.73 -7.35 3.09
N GLY A 156 3.39 -6.07 2.87
CA GLY A 156 3.80 -4.98 3.74
C GLY A 156 5.19 -4.41 3.43
N ARG A 157 5.86 -4.87 2.38
CA ARG A 157 7.19 -4.36 1.97
C ARG A 157 7.14 -2.86 1.73
N GLU A 158 8.01 -2.12 2.43
CA GLU A 158 8.11 -0.68 2.24
C GLU A 158 8.73 -0.29 0.90
N PHE A 159 8.19 0.75 0.28
CA PHE A 159 8.74 1.37 -0.92
C PHE A 159 8.48 2.89 -0.94
N ARG A 160 9.28 3.61 -1.73
CA ARG A 160 9.16 5.06 -1.89
C ARG A 160 8.23 5.37 -3.06
N MET A 161 7.03 5.87 -2.76
CA MET A 161 6.04 6.29 -3.77
C MET A 161 6.30 7.74 -4.23
N TRP A 162 6.38 7.96 -5.53
CA TRP A 162 6.74 9.26 -6.13
C TRP A 162 5.53 10.03 -6.64
N LYS A 163 5.52 11.36 -6.47
CA LYS A 163 4.51 12.28 -7.00
C LYS A 163 5.14 13.60 -7.42
N PHE A 164 4.45 14.41 -8.21
CA PHE A 164 4.75 15.82 -8.26
C PHE A 164 4.31 16.49 -6.97
N ARG A 165 5.06 17.50 -6.52
CA ARG A 165 4.73 18.21 -5.30
C ARG A 165 3.51 19.10 -5.53
N THR A 166 2.52 18.95 -4.67
CA THR A 166 1.28 19.76 -4.71
C THR A 166 1.12 20.66 -3.48
N MET A 167 1.92 20.44 -2.44
CA MET A 167 1.86 21.17 -1.18
C MET A 167 3.04 22.14 -1.03
N ILE A 168 2.85 23.20 -0.24
CA ILE A 168 3.91 24.14 0.13
C ILE A 168 5.09 23.42 0.80
N VAL A 169 6.27 24.02 0.72
CA VAL A 169 7.46 23.53 1.44
C VAL A 169 7.15 23.51 2.95
N ASN A 170 7.61 22.46 3.65
CA ASN A 170 7.37 22.24 5.09
C ASN A 170 5.88 22.07 5.50
N ALA A 171 4.98 21.70 4.58
CA ALA A 171 3.60 21.34 4.91
C ALA A 171 3.45 20.23 5.99
N GLN A 172 4.51 19.44 6.22
CA GLN A 172 4.59 18.43 7.26
C GLN A 172 4.96 18.99 8.64
N GLU A 173 5.70 20.10 8.73
CA GLU A 173 6.09 20.73 10.02
C GLU A 173 4.92 21.45 10.70
N GLY A 174 3.85 21.75 9.95
CA GLY A 174 2.60 22.31 10.47
C GLY A 174 1.59 21.27 10.98
N GLU A 175 1.98 19.98 11.05
CA GLU A 175 1.16 18.97 11.70
C GLU A 175 1.11 19.26 13.21
N ASN A 176 0.06 19.95 13.63
CA ASN A 176 -0.30 20.02 15.02
C ASN A 176 -0.61 18.58 15.46
N PRO A 177 0.17 17.96 16.37
CA PRO A 177 -0.02 16.56 16.77
C PRO A 177 -1.42 16.29 17.37
N ASN A 178 -2.16 17.35 17.72
CA ASN A 178 -3.53 17.29 18.24
C ASN A 178 -4.63 17.42 17.17
N LYS A 179 -4.32 17.70 15.89
CA LYS A 179 -5.29 17.60 14.79
C LYS A 179 -5.17 16.21 14.18
N ASN A 180 -6.13 15.35 14.47
CA ASN A 180 -6.36 14.05 13.81
C ASN A 180 -6.69 14.19 12.30
N LEU A 181 -5.86 14.90 11.53
CA LEU A 181 -5.91 14.93 10.06
C LEU A 181 -5.39 13.61 9.46
N THR A 182 -4.68 12.81 10.27
CA THR A 182 -4.16 11.46 9.92
C THR A 182 -5.26 10.39 9.86
N LYS A 183 -6.46 10.63 10.40
CA LYS A 183 -7.58 9.68 10.33
C LYS A 183 -8.44 9.80 9.09
N SER A 184 -8.25 10.84 8.28
CA SER A 184 -9.01 10.98 7.04
C SER A 184 -8.35 10.17 5.94
N VAL A 185 -9.10 9.21 5.41
CA VAL A 185 -8.75 8.39 4.24
C VAL A 185 -8.28 9.25 3.06
N PHE A 186 -8.78 10.48 2.96
CA PHE A 186 -8.47 11.44 1.93
C PHE A 186 -8.10 12.80 2.55
N THR A 187 -7.09 13.46 2.01
CA THR A 187 -6.84 14.86 2.33
C THR A 187 -8.03 15.70 1.88
N PRO A 188 -8.59 16.59 2.74
CA PRO A 188 -9.65 17.50 2.34
C PRO A 188 -9.27 18.33 1.11
N GLU A 189 -10.24 18.65 0.25
CA GLU A 189 -9.99 19.42 -0.98
C GLU A 189 -9.54 20.87 -0.66
N ASP A 190 -10.00 21.43 0.46
CA ASP A 190 -9.70 22.79 0.92
C ASP A 190 -8.52 22.86 1.91
N ASP A 191 -7.59 21.90 1.87
CA ASP A 191 -6.40 21.95 2.73
C ASP A 191 -5.52 23.17 2.34
N PRO A 192 -5.31 24.14 3.26
CA PRO A 192 -4.60 25.39 2.96
C PRO A 192 -3.12 25.17 2.62
N ARG A 193 -2.59 23.97 2.87
CA ARG A 193 -1.22 23.59 2.52
C ARG A 193 -1.08 23.25 1.04
N ILE A 194 -2.18 23.07 0.29
CA ILE A 194 -2.15 22.77 -1.14
C ILE A 194 -1.98 24.07 -1.93
N THR A 195 -0.98 24.10 -2.81
CA THR A 195 -0.71 25.24 -3.69
C THR A 195 -1.79 25.39 -4.77
N SER A 196 -1.91 26.56 -5.41
CA SER A 196 -2.85 26.76 -6.52
C SER A 196 -2.61 25.77 -7.67
N ILE A 197 -1.35 25.64 -8.11
CA ILE A 197 -0.94 24.63 -9.08
C ILE A 197 -1.17 23.20 -8.55
N GLY A 198 -0.93 22.97 -7.27
CA GLY A 198 -1.17 21.67 -6.63
C GLY A 198 -2.63 21.23 -6.67
N ARG A 199 -3.58 22.17 -6.52
CA ARG A 199 -5.01 21.88 -6.68
C ARG A 199 -5.33 21.41 -8.10
N PHE A 200 -4.78 22.09 -9.11
CA PHE A 200 -4.93 21.67 -10.50
C PHE A 200 -4.33 20.27 -10.74
N LEU A 201 -3.11 20.01 -10.27
CA LEU A 201 -2.44 18.72 -10.45
C LEU A 201 -3.21 17.57 -9.78
N ARG A 202 -3.75 17.77 -8.56
CA ARG A 202 -4.56 16.76 -7.87
C ARG A 202 -5.88 16.48 -8.57
N LYS A 203 -6.55 17.53 -9.07
CA LYS A 203 -7.85 17.40 -9.73
C LYS A 203 -7.73 16.64 -11.05
N THR A 204 -6.67 16.91 -11.80
CA THR A 204 -6.35 16.27 -13.08
C THR A 204 -5.66 14.91 -12.92
N GLY A 205 -5.22 14.56 -11.70
CA GLY A 205 -4.42 13.36 -11.43
C GLY A 205 -3.00 13.42 -11.99
N LEU A 206 -2.58 14.58 -12.52
CA LEU A 206 -1.23 14.76 -13.06
C LEU A 206 -0.15 14.61 -11.99
N ASP A 207 -0.47 14.88 -10.71
CA ASP A 207 0.47 14.71 -9.61
C ASP A 207 0.94 13.26 -9.43
N GLU A 208 0.17 12.29 -9.91
CA GLU A 208 0.43 10.86 -9.75
C GLU A 208 1.27 10.25 -10.88
N LEU A 209 1.52 10.99 -11.96
CA LEU A 209 2.31 10.51 -13.11
C LEU A 209 3.69 9.94 -12.72
N PRO A 210 4.45 10.52 -11.77
CA PRO A 210 5.73 9.92 -11.35
C PRO A 210 5.61 8.50 -10.77
N GLN A 211 4.42 8.07 -10.33
CA GLN A 211 4.20 6.70 -9.83
C GLN A 211 4.35 5.63 -10.92
N PHE A 212 4.28 5.98 -12.21
CA PHE A 212 4.59 5.03 -13.28
C PHE A 212 6.02 4.48 -13.15
N TRP A 213 6.94 5.21 -12.51
CA TRP A 213 8.26 4.68 -12.14
C TRP A 213 8.17 3.55 -11.11
N ASN A 214 7.28 3.64 -10.13
CA ASN A 214 7.02 2.58 -9.15
C ASN A 214 6.41 1.34 -9.81
N VAL A 215 5.51 1.54 -10.78
CA VAL A 215 4.97 0.45 -11.60
C VAL A 215 6.07 -0.21 -12.41
N LEU A 216 6.94 0.56 -13.08
CA LEU A 216 8.05 0.02 -13.86
C LEU A 216 9.02 -0.81 -13.00
N LYS A 217 9.36 -0.33 -11.79
CA LYS A 217 10.19 -1.09 -10.82
C LYS A 217 9.50 -2.33 -10.25
N GLY A 218 8.18 -2.44 -10.42
CA GLY A 218 7.39 -3.57 -9.90
C GLY A 218 7.03 -3.46 -8.42
N GLU A 219 7.21 -2.28 -7.81
CA GLU A 219 6.74 -1.95 -6.45
C GLU A 219 5.22 -1.78 -6.43
N MET A 220 4.66 -1.24 -7.52
CA MET A 220 3.23 -1.07 -7.76
C MET A 220 2.80 -1.80 -9.04
N SER A 221 1.50 -1.88 -9.24
CA SER A 221 0.83 -2.26 -10.49
C SER A 221 -0.01 -1.09 -11.01
N LEU A 222 -0.47 -1.12 -12.25
CA LEU A 222 -1.45 -0.15 -12.74
C LEU A 222 -2.74 -0.25 -11.93
N VAL A 223 -3.18 -1.48 -11.65
CA VAL A 223 -4.40 -1.79 -10.90
C VAL A 223 -4.07 -2.64 -9.68
N GLY A 224 -4.58 -2.25 -8.52
CA GLY A 224 -4.27 -2.87 -7.25
C GLY A 224 -4.96 -2.19 -6.06
N THR A 225 -4.64 -2.66 -4.87
CA THR A 225 -5.19 -2.09 -3.62
C THR A 225 -4.57 -0.74 -3.30
N LYS A 226 -5.21 0.04 -2.42
CA LYS A 226 -4.65 1.33 -2.00
C LYS A 226 -3.35 1.11 -1.19
N PRO A 227 -2.22 1.77 -1.53
CA PRO A 227 -0.98 1.66 -0.76
C PRO A 227 -1.11 2.38 0.60
N PRO A 228 -1.15 1.68 1.75
CA PRO A 228 -1.15 2.33 3.05
C PRO A 228 0.24 2.89 3.40
N THR A 229 0.26 3.82 4.35
CA THR A 229 1.47 4.22 5.08
C THR A 229 1.87 3.15 6.10
N PRO A 230 3.15 3.13 6.53
CA PRO A 230 3.57 2.30 7.67
C PRO A 230 2.79 2.60 8.96
N GLU A 231 2.40 3.86 9.18
CA GLU A 231 1.61 4.28 10.34
C GLU A 231 0.19 3.68 10.30
N GLU A 232 -0.47 3.72 9.15
CA GLU A 232 -1.79 3.09 8.96
C GLU A 232 -1.71 1.60 9.27
N ILE A 233 -0.70 0.88 8.74
CA ILE A 233 -0.50 -0.55 8.99
C ILE A 233 -0.33 -0.87 10.48
N THR A 234 0.30 0.03 11.24
CA THR A 234 0.52 -0.17 12.68
C THR A 234 -0.80 -0.29 13.46
N ASN A 235 -1.88 0.26 12.92
CA ASN A 235 -3.22 0.22 13.50
C ASN A 235 -4.12 -0.87 12.88
N PHE A 236 -3.61 -1.68 11.94
CA PHE A 236 -4.40 -2.73 11.31
C PHE A 236 -4.63 -3.89 12.26
N GLU A 237 -5.86 -4.37 12.29
CA GLU A 237 -6.15 -5.70 12.79
C GLU A 237 -5.65 -6.76 11.83
N VAL A 238 -5.32 -7.95 12.35
CA VAL A 238 -4.71 -9.04 11.55
C VAL A 238 -5.49 -9.37 10.27
N PRO A 239 -6.84 -9.43 10.27
CA PRO A 239 -7.59 -9.65 9.02
C PRO A 239 -7.43 -8.54 7.98
N GLU A 240 -7.20 -7.29 8.40
CA GLU A 240 -7.09 -6.13 7.51
C GLU A 240 -5.78 -6.14 6.71
N TRP A 241 -4.75 -6.83 7.22
CA TRP A 241 -3.51 -7.06 6.49
C TRP A 241 -3.73 -7.80 5.18
N ARG A 242 -4.84 -8.54 5.01
CA ARG A 242 -5.19 -9.26 3.77
C ARG A 242 -5.23 -8.34 2.54
N ARG A 243 -5.40 -7.02 2.72
CA ARG A 243 -5.28 -6.00 1.67
C ARG A 243 -3.92 -6.00 0.96
N LEU A 244 -2.89 -6.49 1.64
CA LEU A 244 -1.49 -6.52 1.19
C LEU A 244 -1.09 -7.85 0.54
N ASN A 245 -2.06 -8.74 0.25
CA ASN A 245 -1.82 -9.97 -0.51
C ASN A 245 -1.63 -9.74 -2.02
N VAL A 246 -1.83 -8.49 -2.48
CA VAL A 246 -1.57 -8.06 -3.86
C VAL A 246 -0.67 -6.83 -3.89
N LYS A 247 -0.09 -6.53 -5.06
CA LYS A 247 0.61 -5.26 -5.25
C LYS A 247 -0.38 -4.09 -5.19
N PRO A 248 0.00 -2.96 -4.57
CA PRO A 248 -0.80 -1.76 -4.62
C PRO A 248 -0.89 -1.21 -6.05
N GLY A 249 -1.98 -0.51 -6.34
CA GLY A 249 -2.29 0.04 -7.66
C GLY A 249 -2.15 1.55 -7.75
N MET A 250 -1.86 2.06 -8.95
CA MET A 250 -2.13 3.47 -9.26
C MET A 250 -3.64 3.75 -9.29
N THR A 251 -4.42 2.76 -9.72
CA THR A 251 -5.88 2.73 -9.58
C THR A 251 -6.37 1.43 -8.95
N GLY A 252 -7.65 1.38 -8.63
CA GLY A 252 -8.36 0.25 -8.05
C GLY A 252 -9.82 0.62 -7.78
N GLU A 253 -10.58 -0.34 -7.26
CA GLU A 253 -12.00 -0.15 -6.88
C GLU A 253 -12.19 1.11 -6.02
N TRP A 254 -11.33 1.33 -5.03
CA TRP A 254 -11.34 2.50 -4.15
C TRP A 254 -11.17 3.86 -4.88
N LYS A 255 -10.57 3.88 -6.08
CA LYS A 255 -10.28 5.10 -6.83
C LYS A 255 -11.45 5.52 -7.73
N VAL A 256 -12.17 4.54 -8.26
CA VAL A 256 -13.22 4.72 -9.28
C VAL A 256 -14.63 4.88 -8.68
N VAL A 257 -14.78 4.81 -7.35
CA VAL A 257 -16.05 5.11 -6.69
C VAL A 257 -16.49 6.54 -7.05
N GLU A 258 -17.65 6.65 -7.69
CA GLU A 258 -18.22 7.91 -8.19
C GLU A 258 -18.53 8.88 -7.04
N ASP A 259 -19.11 8.37 -5.95
CA ASP A 259 -19.45 9.14 -4.76
C ASP A 259 -18.51 8.80 -3.60
N ARG A 260 -17.46 9.60 -3.43
CA ARG A 260 -16.50 9.45 -2.32
C ARG A 260 -17.13 9.68 -0.95
N SER A 261 -18.31 10.31 -0.85
CA SER A 261 -19.02 10.46 0.42
C SER A 261 -19.58 9.13 0.95
N GLN A 262 -19.60 8.09 0.11
CA GLN A 262 -19.94 6.72 0.52
C GLN A 262 -18.78 5.99 1.20
N ILE A 263 -17.53 6.45 1.04
CA ILE A 263 -16.38 5.94 1.78
C ILE A 263 -16.36 6.64 3.14
N LYS A 264 -17.27 6.19 4.02
CA LYS A 264 -17.51 6.82 5.33
C LYS A 264 -16.47 6.41 6.37
N ASP A 265 -15.84 5.26 6.19
CA ASP A 265 -14.86 4.70 7.11
C ASP A 265 -13.78 3.90 6.39
N PHE A 266 -12.74 3.55 7.14
CA PHE A 266 -11.64 2.71 6.69
C PHE A 266 -12.13 1.31 6.26
N GLY A 267 -13.14 0.75 6.94
CA GLY A 267 -13.72 -0.57 6.63
C GLY A 267 -14.28 -0.66 5.21
N SER A 268 -14.85 0.43 4.70
CA SER A 268 -15.35 0.53 3.32
C SER A 268 -14.23 0.36 2.29
N ILE A 269 -13.04 0.89 2.56
CA ILE A 269 -11.86 0.69 1.70
C ILE A 269 -11.38 -0.74 1.78
N VAL A 270 -11.32 -1.30 2.99
CA VAL A 270 -10.93 -2.70 3.19
C VAL A 270 -11.82 -3.60 2.34
N LYS A 271 -13.13 -3.36 2.38
CA LYS A 271 -14.09 -4.11 1.55
C LYS A 271 -13.78 -3.98 0.05
N LEU A 272 -13.62 -2.77 -0.47
CA LEU A 272 -13.30 -2.55 -1.90
C LEU A 272 -11.98 -3.22 -2.31
N ASP A 273 -10.96 -3.16 -1.44
CA ASP A 273 -9.66 -3.81 -1.68
C ASP A 273 -9.78 -5.34 -1.68
N LEU A 274 -10.64 -5.93 -0.84
CA LEU A 274 -10.90 -7.37 -0.80
C LEU A 274 -11.79 -7.83 -1.96
N ASP A 275 -12.79 -7.03 -2.34
CA ASP A 275 -13.66 -7.30 -3.49
C ASP A 275 -12.85 -7.31 -4.80
N TYR A 276 -11.91 -6.37 -4.96
CA TYR A 276 -10.96 -6.37 -6.08
C TYR A 276 -10.14 -7.66 -6.13
N GLN A 277 -9.60 -8.12 -4.99
CA GLN A 277 -8.82 -9.35 -4.94
C GLN A 277 -9.66 -10.56 -5.32
N GLN A 278 -10.86 -10.67 -4.76
CA GLN A 278 -11.74 -11.81 -5.00
C GLN A 278 -12.19 -11.89 -6.47
N ASN A 279 -12.45 -10.74 -7.10
CA ASN A 279 -12.96 -10.66 -8.48
C ASN A 279 -11.85 -10.38 -9.51
N TRP A 280 -10.59 -10.52 -9.11
CA TRP A 280 -9.48 -10.15 -9.97
C TRP A 280 -9.46 -10.97 -11.26
N GLY A 281 -9.29 -10.26 -12.37
CA GLY A 281 -8.99 -10.82 -13.69
C GLY A 281 -8.49 -9.72 -14.61
N LEU A 282 -7.80 -10.09 -15.69
CA LEU A 282 -7.21 -9.10 -16.61
C LEU A 282 -8.25 -8.17 -17.25
N LEU A 283 -9.45 -8.69 -17.53
CA LEU A 283 -10.56 -7.88 -18.05
C LEU A 283 -11.05 -6.87 -17.01
N HIS A 284 -11.12 -7.27 -15.75
CA HIS A 284 -11.52 -6.39 -14.65
C HIS A 284 -10.48 -5.29 -14.42
N ASP A 285 -9.18 -5.60 -14.50
CA ASP A 285 -8.11 -4.60 -14.49
C ASP A 285 -8.30 -3.57 -15.62
N LEU A 286 -8.56 -4.04 -16.85
CA LEU A 286 -8.78 -3.15 -17.99
C LEU A 286 -10.01 -2.25 -17.79
N GLN A 287 -11.11 -2.80 -17.25
CA GLN A 287 -12.30 -2.01 -16.90
C GLN A 287 -11.98 -0.91 -15.88
N LEU A 288 -11.22 -1.22 -14.84
CA LEU A 288 -10.81 -0.25 -13.82
C LEU A 288 -9.90 0.84 -14.41
N ILE A 289 -8.98 0.50 -15.32
CA ILE A 289 -8.16 1.48 -16.04
C ILE A 289 -9.05 2.43 -16.84
N ILE A 290 -9.98 1.89 -17.65
CA ILE A 290 -10.88 2.70 -18.47
C ILE A 290 -11.76 3.61 -17.59
N LYS A 291 -12.38 3.06 -16.55
CA LYS A 291 -13.18 3.85 -15.59
C LYS A 291 -12.37 4.99 -14.97
N THR A 292 -11.11 4.74 -14.62
CA THR A 292 -10.23 5.78 -14.06
C THR A 292 -9.99 6.90 -15.05
N ILE A 293 -9.72 6.56 -16.32
CA ILE A 293 -9.52 7.54 -17.39
C ILE A 293 -10.77 8.39 -17.56
N LEU A 294 -11.97 7.78 -17.61
CA LEU A 294 -13.24 8.49 -17.74
C LEU A 294 -13.49 9.44 -16.56
N VAL A 295 -13.31 8.97 -15.31
CA VAL A 295 -13.46 9.80 -14.10
C VAL A 295 -12.50 11.00 -14.11
N VAL A 296 -11.27 10.82 -14.58
CA VAL A 296 -10.31 11.92 -14.72
C VAL A 296 -10.77 12.92 -15.78
N PHE A 297 -11.23 12.46 -16.95
CA PHE A 297 -11.74 13.33 -18.00
C PHE A 297 -12.99 14.12 -17.57
N GLU A 298 -13.95 13.48 -16.90
CA GLU A 298 -15.15 14.16 -16.37
C GLU A 298 -14.77 15.28 -15.40
N ARG A 299 -13.80 15.04 -14.50
CA ARG A 299 -13.31 16.06 -13.56
C ARG A 299 -12.63 17.22 -14.25
N ILE A 300 -11.90 16.97 -15.34
CA ILE A 300 -11.28 18.00 -16.17
C ILE A 300 -12.36 18.84 -16.87
N PHE A 301 -13.37 18.19 -17.46
CA PHE A 301 -14.46 18.87 -18.15
C PHE A 301 -15.26 19.78 -17.20
N VAL A 302 -15.67 19.26 -16.04
CA VAL A 302 -16.37 20.04 -15.00
C VAL A 302 -15.52 21.21 -14.48
N PHE A 303 -14.19 21.05 -14.41
CA PHE A 303 -13.29 22.14 -14.02
C PHE A 303 -13.31 23.29 -15.02
N HIS A 304 -13.20 22.97 -16.31
CA HIS A 304 -13.18 23.98 -17.37
C HIS A 304 -14.49 24.78 -17.38
N HIS A 305 -15.62 24.09 -17.31
CA HIS A 305 -16.93 24.73 -17.35
C HIS A 305 -17.21 25.63 -16.13
N LYS A 306 -16.76 25.23 -14.93
CA LYS A 306 -16.91 26.07 -13.72
C LYS A 306 -16.03 27.34 -13.78
N HIS A 307 -14.88 27.28 -14.45
CA HIS A 307 -14.03 28.45 -14.67
C HIS A 307 -14.62 29.40 -15.72
N GLU A 308 -15.18 28.89 -16.82
CA GLU A 308 -15.89 29.72 -17.82
C GLU A 308 -17.10 30.44 -17.22
N THR A 309 -17.86 29.80 -16.33
CA THR A 309 -18.99 30.47 -15.67
C THR A 309 -18.56 31.56 -14.68
N LEU A 310 -17.38 31.44 -14.07
CA LEU A 310 -16.86 32.45 -13.13
C LEU A 310 -16.16 33.62 -13.85
N GLU A 311 -15.59 33.39 -15.04
CA GLU A 311 -15.04 34.46 -15.89
C GLU A 311 -16.13 35.26 -16.62
N ASN A 312 -17.30 34.67 -16.88
CA ASN A 312 -18.43 35.37 -17.53
C ASN A 312 -19.32 36.18 -16.56
N ASP A 313 -19.12 36.05 -15.24
CA ASP A 313 -19.85 36.79 -14.19
C ASP A 313 -19.04 38.00 -13.65
N HIS A 314 -17.93 38.37 -14.30
CA HIS A 314 -17.09 39.55 -13.99
C HIS A 314 -17.00 40.51 -15.17
#